data_AF-L8LZ90-F1
#
_entry.id   AF-L8LZ90-F1
#
_cell.length_a   1.000
_cell.length_b   1.000
_cell.length_c   1.000
_cell.angle_alpha   90.00
_cell.angle_beta   90.00
_cell.angle_gamma   90.00
#
_symmetry.space_group_name_H-M   'P 1'
#
loop_
_entity.id
_entity.type
_entity.pdbx_description
1 polymer ?
#
loop_
_entity_poly.entity_id
_entity_poly.type
_entity_poly.pdbx_seq_one_letter_code
_entity_poly.pdbx_strand_id
1 'polypeptide(L)'
;MAHVVVIGGGLGGLPTAYELRHLLPKEHQVTLISDKAQFTFIPGLIRVALNLKPLAEIQLDLQTLTEPRGIQYLAGKVIVLDPEQQIITTDRKQQIHYDYLAISTVASLTFDAIPGLGPHGGYPHSVCTPEHALQARSAWLEFLENPGSVV
;
A
#
# COMPACT_ATOMS: atom_id res chain seq x y z
N MET A 1 5.57 29.19 -2.63
CA MET A 1 4.68 28.04 -2.87
C MET A 1 5.50 26.78 -2.69
N ALA A 2 5.18 25.95 -1.70
CA ALA A 2 5.90 24.69 -1.46
C ALA A 2 5.14 23.49 -2.05
N HIS A 3 5.88 22.49 -2.51
CA HIS A 3 5.37 21.19 -2.95
C HIS A 3 5.78 20.11 -1.95
N VAL A 4 4.77 19.54 -1.27
CA VAL A 4 4.95 18.45 -0.31
C VAL A 4 4.50 17.14 -0.93
N VAL A 5 5.40 16.17 -0.97
CA VAL A 5 5.13 14.84 -1.52
C VAL A 5 5.06 13.81 -0.40
N VAL A 6 4.06 12.93 -0.45
CA VAL A 6 3.88 11.80 0.45
C VAL A 6 4.01 10.51 -0.37
N ILE A 7 4.95 9.63 -0.02
CA ILE A 7 5.13 8.32 -0.67
C ILE A 7 4.44 7.25 0.18
N GLY A 8 3.46 6.56 -0.39
CA GLY A 8 2.75 5.41 0.18
C GLY A 8 1.31 5.73 0.56
N GLY A 9 0.33 5.15 -0.14
CA GLY A 9 -1.11 5.32 0.14
C GLY A 9 -1.66 4.44 1.27
N GLY A 10 -0.85 4.11 2.28
CA GLY A 10 -1.20 3.21 3.38
C GLY A 10 -1.77 3.91 4.62
N LEU A 11 -1.78 3.20 5.75
CA LEU A 11 -2.25 3.71 7.06
C LEU A 11 -1.50 4.95 7.54
N GLY A 12 -0.24 5.13 7.15
CA GLY A 12 0.54 6.32 7.49
C GLY A 12 0.36 7.45 6.50
N GLY A 13 0.57 7.17 5.21
CA GLY A 13 0.66 8.23 4.20
C GLY A 13 -0.67 8.84 3.80
N LEU A 14 -1.76 8.06 3.73
CA LEU A 14 -3.06 8.63 3.37
C LEU A 14 -3.51 9.67 4.42
N PRO A 15 -3.56 9.36 5.74
CA PRO A 15 -3.85 10.37 6.76
C PRO A 15 -2.86 11.54 6.75
N THR A 16 -1.56 11.28 6.54
CA THR A 16 -0.55 12.35 6.44
C THR A 16 -0.89 13.33 5.32
N ALA A 17 -1.28 12.85 4.13
CA ALA A 17 -1.68 13.72 3.02
C ALA A 17 -2.93 14.55 3.35
N TYR A 18 -3.90 13.96 4.07
CA TYR A 18 -5.09 14.68 4.57
C TYR A 18 -4.74 15.79 5.56
N GLU A 19 -3.93 15.47 6.57
CA GLU A 19 -3.50 16.44 7.59
C GLU A 19 -2.69 17.58 6.97
N LEU A 20 -1.74 17.25 6.08
CA LEU A 20 -0.99 18.26 5.34
C LEU A 20 -1.91 19.17 4.53
N ARG A 21 -2.89 18.61 3.82
CA ARG A 21 -3.83 19.42 3.06
C ARG A 21 -4.73 20.28 3.95
N HIS A 22 -5.09 19.81 5.14
CA HIS A 22 -5.88 20.55 6.12
C HIS A 22 -5.09 21.72 6.73
N LEU A 23 -3.83 21.49 7.10
CA LEU A 23 -2.99 22.45 7.82
C LEU A 23 -2.34 23.49 6.89
N LEU A 24 -2.00 23.10 5.67
CA LEU A 24 -1.28 23.98 4.75
C LEU A 24 -2.23 24.96 4.02
N PRO A 25 -1.82 26.23 3.83
CA PRO A 25 -2.46 27.15 2.89
C PRO A 25 -2.68 26.54 1.50
N LYS A 26 -3.79 26.91 0.84
CA LYS A 26 -4.21 26.35 -0.47
C LYS A 26 -3.21 26.55 -1.59
N GLU A 27 -2.34 27.55 -1.48
CA GLU A 27 -1.26 27.79 -2.44
C GLU A 27 -0.23 26.66 -2.46
N HIS A 28 0.00 25.94 -1.35
CA HIS A 28 0.94 24.82 -1.32
C HIS A 28 0.34 23.58 -1.98
N GLN A 29 1.15 22.80 -2.69
CA GLN A 29 0.74 21.57 -3.35
C GLN A 29 1.01 20.37 -2.45
N VAL A 30 0.05 19.45 -2.37
CA VAL A 30 0.20 18.16 -1.68
C VAL A 30 -0.04 17.04 -2.69
N THR A 31 0.95 16.17 -2.86
CA THR A 31 0.86 15.01 -3.77
C THR A 31 1.05 13.71 -3.01
N LEU A 32 0.10 12.79 -3.13
CA LEU A 32 0.21 11.42 -2.65
C LEU A 32 0.61 10.49 -3.81
N ILE A 33 1.71 9.78 -3.64
CA ILE A 33 2.21 8.81 -4.63
C ILE A 33 2.07 7.40 -4.06
N SER A 34 1.48 6.48 -4.84
CA SER A 34 1.30 5.09 -4.41
C SER A 34 1.40 4.14 -5.60
N ASP A 35 2.04 2.99 -5.38
CA ASP A 35 2.08 1.88 -6.34
C ASP A 35 0.78 1.06 -6.34
N LYS A 36 -0.13 1.34 -5.40
CA LYS A 36 -1.47 0.74 -5.30
C LYS A 36 -2.54 1.79 -5.56
N ALA A 37 -3.57 1.44 -6.32
CA ALA A 37 -4.77 2.26 -6.53
C ALA A 37 -5.72 2.29 -5.32
N GLN A 38 -5.67 1.26 -4.48
CA GLN A 38 -6.57 1.09 -3.35
C GLN A 38 -5.82 1.29 -2.04
N PHE A 39 -6.38 2.10 -1.14
CA PHE A 39 -6.10 1.99 0.29
C PHE A 39 -6.62 0.64 0.77
N THR A 40 -5.88 -0.04 1.63
CA THR A 40 -6.32 -1.29 2.27
C THR A 40 -6.22 -1.14 3.78
N PHE A 41 -7.30 -1.43 4.51
CA PHE A 41 -7.23 -1.59 5.95
C PHE A 41 -6.58 -2.94 6.30
N ILE A 42 -5.24 -2.93 6.35
CA ILE A 42 -4.39 -4.12 6.55
C ILE A 42 -4.83 -5.02 7.72
N PRO A 43 -5.22 -4.51 8.91
CA PRO A 43 -5.69 -5.38 10.00
C PRO A 43 -6.92 -6.24 9.64
N GLY A 44 -7.71 -5.82 8.66
CA GLY A 44 -8.86 -6.56 8.16
C GLY A 44 -8.51 -7.79 7.32
N LEU A 45 -7.27 -7.92 6.83
CA LEU A 45 -6.86 -8.99 5.91
C LEU A 45 -6.97 -10.40 6.53
N ILE A 46 -6.85 -10.52 7.86
CA ILE A 46 -7.05 -11.80 8.56
C ILE A 46 -8.49 -12.32 8.34
N ARG A 47 -9.48 -11.42 8.38
CA ARG A 47 -10.88 -11.79 8.12
C ARG A 47 -11.12 -12.17 6.66
N VAL A 48 -10.38 -11.57 5.73
CA VAL A 48 -10.41 -11.94 4.31
C VAL A 48 -9.84 -13.34 4.11
N ALA A 49 -8.67 -13.62 4.70
CA ALA A 49 -8.02 -14.93 4.64
C ALA A 49 -8.90 -16.05 5.20
N LEU A 50 -9.71 -15.78 6.22
CA LEU A 50 -10.61 -16.77 6.80
C LEU A 50 -11.99 -16.85 6.11
N ASN A 51 -12.15 -16.21 4.95
CA ASN A 51 -13.43 -16.13 4.24
C ASN A 51 -14.58 -15.47 5.05
N LEU A 52 -14.26 -14.66 6.05
CA LEU A 52 -15.24 -14.00 6.93
C LEU A 52 -15.66 -12.61 6.43
N LYS A 53 -14.92 -12.04 5.48
CA LYS A 53 -15.20 -10.71 4.91
C LYS A 53 -14.64 -10.61 3.48
N PRO A 54 -15.38 -10.02 2.52
CA PRO A 54 -14.84 -9.69 1.20
C PRO A 54 -13.71 -8.65 1.27
N LEU A 55 -12.72 -8.76 0.38
CA LEU A 55 -11.63 -7.78 0.28
C LEU A 55 -12.13 -6.36 -0.04
N ALA A 56 -13.14 -6.25 -0.91
CA ALA A 56 -13.70 -4.96 -1.33
C ALA A 56 -14.27 -4.14 -0.16
N GLU A 57 -14.73 -4.79 0.92
CA GLU A 57 -15.27 -4.10 2.10
C GLU A 57 -14.18 -3.53 3.04
N ILE A 58 -12.91 -3.72 2.72
CA ILE A 58 -11.77 -3.14 3.45
C ILE A 58 -10.84 -2.34 2.55
N GLN A 59 -11.29 -2.04 1.32
CA GLN A 59 -10.55 -1.25 0.34
C GLN A 59 -11.32 -0.01 -0.06
N LEU A 60 -10.57 1.07 -0.32
CA LEU A 60 -11.12 2.33 -0.79
C LEU A 60 -10.22 2.87 -1.91
N ASP A 61 -10.85 3.42 -2.95
CA ASP A 61 -10.13 3.98 -4.09
C ASP A 61 -9.40 5.28 -3.69
N LEU A 62 -8.09 5.32 -3.84
CA LEU A 62 -7.28 6.46 -3.40
C LEU A 62 -7.64 7.72 -4.18
N GLN A 63 -7.76 7.63 -5.50
CA GLN A 63 -8.04 8.78 -6.36
C GLN A 63 -9.36 9.46 -5.96
N THR A 64 -10.42 8.65 -5.80
CA THR A 64 -11.75 9.09 -5.37
C THR A 64 -11.73 9.74 -3.99
N LEU A 65 -10.89 9.26 -3.08
CA LEU A 65 -10.73 9.84 -1.74
C LEU A 65 -9.99 11.18 -1.76
N THR A 66 -8.92 11.29 -2.54
CA THR A 66 -7.96 12.40 -2.46
C THR A 66 -8.31 13.59 -3.34
N GLU A 67 -8.75 13.37 -4.59
CA GLU A 67 -8.94 14.46 -5.56
C GLU A 67 -9.96 15.52 -5.11
N PRO A 68 -11.15 15.15 -4.57
CA PRO A 68 -12.12 16.14 -4.09
C PRO A 68 -11.62 16.99 -2.91
N ARG A 69 -10.50 16.60 -2.33
CA ARG A 69 -9.90 17.22 -1.14
C ARG A 69 -8.73 18.13 -1.51
N GLY A 70 -8.40 18.25 -2.79
CA GLY A 70 -7.26 19.04 -3.26
C GLY A 70 -5.91 18.37 -2.99
N ILE A 71 -5.90 17.04 -2.86
CA ILE A 71 -4.69 16.22 -2.79
C ILE A 71 -4.52 15.59 -4.16
N GLN A 72 -3.40 15.87 -4.82
CA GLN A 72 -3.09 15.24 -6.09
C GLN A 72 -2.69 13.80 -5.85
N TYR A 73 -3.37 12.85 -6.48
CA TYR A 73 -2.98 11.45 -6.47
C TYR A 73 -2.17 11.11 -7.72
N LEU A 74 -1.06 10.40 -7.53
CA LEU A 74 -0.22 9.89 -8.61
C LEU A 74 0.00 8.40 -8.42
N ALA A 75 -0.58 7.62 -9.34
CA ALA A 75 -0.36 6.18 -9.39
C ALA A 75 1.01 5.87 -9.99
N GLY A 76 1.88 5.25 -9.20
CA GLY A 76 3.21 4.85 -9.63
C GLY A 76 4.09 4.43 -8.45
N LYS A 77 5.07 3.57 -8.74
CA LYS A 77 6.07 3.17 -7.74
C LYS A 77 7.25 4.12 -7.79
N VAL A 78 7.64 4.71 -6.67
CA VAL A 78 8.91 5.44 -6.58
C VAL A 78 10.06 4.44 -6.56
N ILE A 79 11.02 4.60 -7.48
CA ILE A 79 12.15 3.68 -7.65
C ILE A 79 13.50 4.32 -7.33
N VAL A 80 13.60 5.65 -7.39
CA VAL A 80 14.80 6.40 -7.05
C VAL A 80 14.41 7.64 -6.24
N LEU A 81 15.18 7.92 -5.20
CA LEU A 81 15.13 9.14 -4.40
C LEU A 81 16.52 9.79 -4.46
N ASP A 82 16.58 11.00 -5.01
CA ASP A 82 17.75 11.87 -4.98
C ASP A 82 17.49 13.02 -3.98
N PRO A 83 18.01 12.93 -2.74
CA PRO A 83 17.77 13.93 -1.72
C PRO A 83 18.59 15.22 -1.93
N GLU A 84 19.70 15.18 -2.68
CA GLU A 84 20.52 16.36 -2.96
C GLU A 84 19.83 17.27 -3.98
N GLN A 85 19.23 16.68 -5.01
CA GLN A 85 18.45 17.41 -6.02
C GLN A 85 16.98 17.58 -5.64
N GLN A 86 16.54 16.94 -4.54
CA GLN A 86 15.15 16.88 -4.09
C GLN A 86 14.21 16.36 -5.19
N ILE A 87 14.59 15.24 -5.82
CA ILE A 87 13.85 14.61 -6.92
C ILE A 87 13.54 13.16 -6.56
N ILE A 88 12.33 12.72 -6.87
CA ILE A 88 11.99 11.30 -6.95
C ILE A 88 11.73 10.90 -8.39
N THR A 89 12.07 9.66 -8.73
CA THR A 89 11.78 9.07 -10.04
C THR A 89 10.84 7.88 -9.87
N THR A 90 9.76 7.85 -10.66
CA THR A 90 8.82 6.73 -10.69
C THR A 90 9.26 5.62 -11.65
N ASP A 91 8.66 4.45 -11.51
CA ASP A 91 8.76 3.32 -12.44
C ASP A 91 8.39 3.68 -13.89
N ARG A 92 7.59 4.73 -14.08
CA ARG A 92 7.26 5.31 -15.39
C ARG A 92 8.29 6.33 -15.89
N LYS A 93 9.44 6.44 -15.24
CA LYS A 93 10.51 7.41 -15.52
C LYS A 93 10.09 8.88 -15.38
N GLN A 94 8.99 9.14 -14.68
CA GLN A 94 8.59 10.50 -14.36
C GLN A 94 9.42 11.01 -13.18
N GLN A 95 10.04 12.17 -13.37
CA GLN A 95 10.73 12.90 -12.29
C GLN A 95 9.77 13.89 -11.63
N ILE A 96 9.80 13.94 -10.30
CA ILE A 96 8.97 14.82 -9.49
C ILE A 96 9.90 15.52 -8.51
N HIS A 97 9.99 16.84 -8.62
CA HIS A 97 10.67 17.68 -7.63
C HIS A 97 9.79 17.84 -6.40
N TYR A 98 10.40 18.05 -5.23
CA TYR A 98 9.68 18.33 -3.98
C TYR A 98 10.46 19.33 -3.13
N ASP A 99 9.76 20.09 -2.29
CA ASP A 99 10.40 20.87 -1.22
C ASP A 99 10.48 20.05 0.07
N TYR A 100 9.43 19.27 0.36
CA TYR A 100 9.35 18.37 1.51
C TYR A 100 8.85 16.99 1.09
N LEU A 101 9.42 15.96 1.71
CA LEU A 101 9.09 14.57 1.43
C LEU A 101 8.73 13.82 2.72
N ALA A 102 7.55 13.19 2.73
CA ALA A 102 7.13 12.25 3.75
C ALA A 102 7.18 10.82 3.19
N ILE A 103 7.98 9.95 3.80
CA ILE A 103 8.14 8.55 3.37
C ILE A 103 7.29 7.64 4.28
N SER A 104 6.34 6.92 3.70
CA SER A 104 5.40 6.04 4.41
C SER A 104 5.15 4.72 3.66
N THR A 105 6.22 4.15 3.10
CA THR A 105 6.20 2.95 2.25
C THR A 105 6.03 1.62 3.01
N VAL A 106 5.88 1.67 4.34
CA VAL A 106 5.71 0.50 5.22
C VAL A 106 6.86 -0.50 5.04
N ALA A 107 6.57 -1.80 4.87
CA ALA A 107 7.54 -2.87 4.98
C ALA A 107 7.65 -3.67 3.67
N SER A 108 8.88 -4.08 3.37
CA SER A 108 9.14 -5.11 2.37
C SER A 108 9.07 -6.50 3.01
N LEU A 109 8.42 -7.45 2.34
CA LEU A 109 8.27 -8.82 2.82
C LEU A 109 9.40 -9.69 2.26
N THR A 110 10.34 -10.07 3.14
CA THR A 110 11.58 -10.77 2.76
C THR A 110 11.42 -12.28 2.95
N PHE A 111 10.60 -12.90 2.09
CA PHE A 111 10.34 -14.35 2.19
C PHE A 111 11.54 -15.21 1.80
N ASP A 112 12.42 -14.69 0.96
CA ASP A 112 13.67 -15.31 0.51
C ASP A 112 14.74 -15.42 1.62
N ALA A 113 14.56 -14.74 2.75
CA ALA A 113 15.48 -14.84 3.89
C ALA A 113 15.52 -16.24 4.52
N ILE A 114 14.45 -17.04 4.39
CA ILE A 114 14.37 -18.39 4.94
C ILE A 114 13.90 -19.34 3.83
N PRO A 115 14.72 -20.35 3.45
CA PRO A 115 14.32 -21.33 2.45
C PRO A 115 12.98 -22.00 2.79
N GLY A 116 12.03 -21.93 1.87
CA GLY A 116 10.68 -22.48 2.05
C GLY A 116 9.70 -21.56 2.78
N LEU A 117 10.07 -20.33 3.14
CA LEU A 117 9.14 -19.37 3.74
C LEU A 117 8.31 -18.65 2.68
N GLY A 118 7.05 -18.36 3.02
CA GLY A 118 6.17 -17.48 2.27
C GLY A 118 5.35 -18.19 1.19
N PRO A 119 4.35 -17.47 0.64
CA PRO A 119 3.34 -18.04 -0.24
C PRO A 119 3.83 -18.31 -1.67
N HIS A 120 5.06 -17.92 -1.99
CA HIS A 120 5.61 -17.93 -3.35
C HIS A 120 6.63 -19.06 -3.51
N GLY A 121 6.15 -20.29 -3.67
CA GLY A 121 7.01 -21.49 -3.78
C GLY A 121 7.56 -22.00 -2.45
N GLY A 122 7.15 -21.40 -1.33
CA GLY A 122 7.38 -21.91 0.03
C GLY A 122 6.20 -22.72 0.56
N TYR A 123 6.21 -22.98 1.87
CA TYR A 123 5.18 -23.76 2.57
C TYR A 123 4.08 -22.91 3.23
N PRO A 124 4.39 -21.83 3.99
CA PRO A 124 3.36 -21.10 4.71
C PRO A 124 2.74 -19.97 3.89
N HIS A 125 1.44 -19.76 4.07
CA HIS A 125 0.75 -18.59 3.53
C HIS A 125 1.08 -17.30 4.31
N SER A 126 0.77 -16.15 3.71
CA SER A 126 0.90 -14.82 4.31
C SER A 126 -0.46 -14.12 4.29
N VAL A 127 -0.67 -13.17 5.20
CA VAL A 127 -1.86 -12.29 5.22
C VAL A 127 -1.49 -10.81 5.26
N CYS A 128 -0.24 -10.48 4.91
CA CYS A 128 0.29 -9.11 4.99
C CYS A 128 -0.12 -8.21 3.81
N THR A 129 -0.64 -8.79 2.73
CA THR A 129 -1.11 -8.06 1.54
C THR A 129 -2.48 -8.58 1.08
N PRO A 130 -3.25 -7.79 0.31
CA PRO A 130 -4.49 -8.25 -0.31
C PRO A 130 -4.33 -9.56 -1.10
N GLU A 131 -3.28 -9.64 -1.91
CA GLU A 131 -2.99 -10.81 -2.74
C GLU A 131 -2.71 -12.04 -1.88
N HIS A 132 -1.83 -11.91 -0.88
CA HIS A 132 -1.51 -13.02 0.00
C HIS A 132 -2.72 -13.48 0.82
N ALA A 133 -3.55 -12.55 1.30
CA ALA A 133 -4.76 -12.89 2.03
C ALA A 133 -5.77 -13.66 1.16
N LEU A 134 -5.89 -13.33 -0.12
CA LEU A 134 -6.73 -14.10 -1.06
C LEU A 134 -6.15 -15.49 -1.34
N GLN A 135 -4.83 -15.62 -1.49
CA GLN A 135 -4.17 -16.92 -1.63
C GLN A 135 -4.37 -17.79 -0.38
N ALA A 136 -4.20 -17.19 0.81
CA ALA A 136 -4.45 -17.84 2.09
C ALA A 136 -5.92 -18.28 2.22
N ARG A 137 -6.87 -17.47 1.73
CA ARG A 137 -8.29 -17.84 1.68
C ARG A 137 -8.57 -19.04 0.81
N SER A 138 -7.97 -19.10 -0.38
CA SER A 138 -8.11 -20.27 -1.26
C SER A 138 -7.61 -21.54 -0.58
N ALA A 139 -6.41 -21.49 0.01
CA ALA A 139 -5.85 -22.63 0.73
C ALA A 139 -6.64 -23.01 1.99
N TRP A 140 -7.17 -22.02 2.70
CA TRP A 140 -8.05 -22.25 3.85
C TRP A 140 -9.32 -23.00 3.45
N LEU A 141 -9.96 -22.62 2.34
CA LEU A 141 -11.16 -23.30 1.85
C LEU A 141 -10.85 -24.73 1.38
N GLU A 142 -9.76 -24.94 0.66
CA GLU A 142 -9.30 -26.28 0.26
C GLU A 142 -9.03 -27.18 1.48
N PHE A 143 -8.39 -26.63 2.51
CA PHE A 143 -8.15 -27.33 3.76
C PHE A 143 -9.46 -27.72 4.47
N LEU A 144 -10.49 -26.87 4.45
CA LEU A 144 -11.79 -27.22 5.04
C LEU A 144 -12.51 -28.34 4.29
N GLU A 145 -12.30 -28.46 2.97
CA GLU A 145 -12.85 -29.55 2.16
C GLU A 145 -12.12 -30.87 2.40
N ASN A 146 -10.79 -30.82 2.59
CA ASN A 146 -9.95 -31.99 2.84
C ASN A 146 -8.84 -31.68 3.87
N PRO A 147 -9.14 -31.79 5.17
CA PRO A 147 -8.20 -31.40 6.23
C PRO A 147 -7.01 -32.35 6.38
N GLY A 148 -7.00 -33.47 5.63
CA GLY A 148 -6.01 -34.52 5.74
C GLY A 148 -6.09 -35.28 7.07
N SER A 149 -5.11 -36.13 7.32
CA SER A 149 -5.11 -37.07 8.46
C SER A 149 -4.73 -36.43 9.80
N VAL A 150 -4.41 -35.13 9.81
CA VAL A 150 -3.89 -34.39 10.96
C VAL A 150 -5.03 -33.76 11.79
N VAL A 151 -6.26 -33.84 11.30
CA VAL A 151 -7.50 -33.42 11.99
C VAL A 151 -8.46 -34.60 12.09
#